data_AF-A0A2W6DTR1-F1
#
_entry.id   AF-A0A2W6DTR1-F1
#
_cell.length_a   1.000
_cell.length_b   1.000
_cell.length_c   1.000
_cell.angle_alpha   90.00
_cell.angle_beta   90.00
_cell.angle_gamma   90.00
#
_symmetry.space_group_name_H-M   'P 1'
#
loop_
_entity.id
_entity.type
_entity.pdbx_description
1 polymer ?
#
loop_
_entity_poly.entity_id
_entity_poly.type
_entity_poly.pdbx_seq_one_letter_code
_entity_poly.pdbx_strand_id
1 'polypeptide(L)'
;MFAFRKCVRHTGSMPAKRAASGRVDTKVDTEPEQPGVEEVDAVLVACRSLVAISAWSVEAVADEVDLVQLRILVVLATRGAASLKDVAQAARLHLTRASRSCERLVAKKLITRIDDPADRRVLQLRLSPAGEAIVRKVMNARRDAVAAVLAVMSTTRRTELVRSLRAFAAASGEIGDGDLSSLAWTQ
;
A
#
# COMPACT_ATOMS: atom_id res chain seq x y z
N MET A 1 7.53 -26.03 1.23
CA MET A 1 6.91 -27.30 1.65
C MET A 1 5.83 -26.99 2.69
N PHE A 2 4.58 -26.78 2.27
CA PHE A 2 3.43 -26.70 3.17
C PHE A 2 2.23 -27.37 2.48
N ALA A 3 1.76 -28.43 3.11
CA ALA A 3 0.65 -29.27 2.70
C ALA A 3 -0.55 -29.01 3.61
N PHE A 4 -1.75 -28.83 3.06
CA PHE A 4 -2.98 -29.12 3.82
C PHE A 4 -4.13 -29.50 2.88
N ARG A 5 -4.92 -30.46 3.36
CA ARG A 5 -5.61 -31.52 2.62
C ARG A 5 -7.11 -31.21 2.47
N LYS A 6 -7.67 -31.66 1.36
CA LYS A 6 -9.10 -31.62 0.96
C LYS A 6 -10.07 -32.17 2.01
N CYS A 7 -11.29 -31.64 2.04
CA CYS A 7 -12.50 -32.45 2.19
C CYS A 7 -13.69 -31.81 1.44
N VAL A 8 -14.31 -32.55 0.53
CA VAL A 8 -15.57 -32.25 -0.17
C VAL A 8 -16.49 -33.44 0.05
N ARG A 9 -17.77 -33.21 0.36
CA ARG A 9 -18.87 -34.13 0.01
C ARG A 9 -20.12 -33.35 -0.38
N HIS A 10 -20.68 -33.71 -1.53
CA HIS A 10 -22.07 -33.53 -1.98
C HIS A 10 -23.05 -34.25 -1.01
N THR A 11 -24.36 -33.99 -0.95
CA THR A 11 -25.44 -34.07 -1.99
C THR A 11 -26.77 -33.60 -1.34
N GLY A 12 -27.75 -33.11 -2.11
CA GLY A 12 -29.17 -33.20 -1.71
C GLY A 12 -30.13 -32.15 -2.31
N SER A 13 -31.20 -32.62 -2.96
CA SER A 13 -32.19 -31.91 -3.77
C SER A 13 -33.45 -31.46 -3.01
N MET A 14 -34.11 -30.41 -3.54
CA MET A 14 -35.44 -29.79 -3.26
C MET A 14 -36.68 -30.76 -3.36
N PRO A 15 -37.98 -30.41 -3.04
CA PRO A 15 -38.64 -29.07 -3.16
C PRO A 15 -39.84 -28.64 -2.23
N ALA A 16 -40.25 -27.36 -2.40
CA ALA A 16 -41.60 -26.70 -2.40
C ALA A 16 -42.61 -26.68 -1.20
N LYS A 17 -43.03 -25.48 -0.73
CA LYS A 17 -44.34 -24.80 -1.05
C LYS A 17 -44.61 -23.49 -0.24
N ARG A 18 -45.04 -22.45 -1.00
CA ARG A 18 -45.95 -21.29 -0.80
C ARG A 18 -46.22 -20.63 0.59
N ALA A 19 -45.94 -19.31 0.58
CA ALA A 19 -46.77 -18.13 0.88
C ALA A 19 -47.34 -17.87 2.29
N ALA A 20 -46.94 -16.75 2.92
CA ALA A 20 -47.79 -15.58 3.17
C ALA A 20 -47.03 -14.44 3.90
N SER A 21 -47.10 -13.25 3.30
CA SER A 21 -47.08 -11.89 3.85
C SER A 21 -46.56 -11.63 5.28
N GLY A 22 -45.52 -10.80 5.36
CA GLY A 22 -45.18 -10.00 6.54
C GLY A 22 -44.39 -8.76 6.13
N ARG A 23 -45.06 -7.60 6.07
CA ARG A 23 -44.43 -6.28 6.06
C ARG A 23 -43.77 -6.08 7.43
N VAL A 24 -42.51 -5.67 7.44
CA VAL A 24 -41.69 -5.07 8.53
C VAL A 24 -40.24 -5.26 8.06
N ASP A 25 -39.32 -4.32 8.12
CA ASP A 25 -39.32 -2.90 8.43
C ASP A 25 -37.98 -2.38 7.88
N THR A 26 -37.89 -1.07 7.77
CA THR A 26 -36.66 -0.30 7.98
C THR A 26 -35.41 -0.76 7.24
N LYS A 27 -35.08 0.05 6.22
CA LYS A 27 -33.76 0.65 6.03
C LYS A 27 -33.07 0.85 7.40
N VAL A 28 -32.38 -0.18 7.90
CA VAL A 28 -31.38 0.00 8.95
C VAL A 28 -30.17 0.51 8.22
N ASP A 29 -30.16 1.82 8.00
CA ASP A 29 -28.91 2.55 7.90
C ASP A 29 -28.25 2.38 9.29
N THR A 30 -27.55 1.26 9.50
CA THR A 30 -26.92 0.97 10.79
C THR A 30 -25.84 2.03 10.99
N GLU A 31 -26.03 2.89 11.99
CA GLU A 31 -24.95 3.68 12.58
C GLU A 31 -23.76 2.76 12.87
N PRO A 32 -22.51 3.25 12.74
CA PRO A 32 -21.35 2.39 12.91
C PRO A 32 -21.30 1.86 14.35
N GLU A 33 -21.76 0.62 14.53
CA GLU A 33 -21.55 -0.17 15.73
C GLU A 33 -20.04 -0.39 15.90
N GLN A 34 -19.57 -0.32 17.15
CA GLN A 34 -18.14 -0.49 17.41
C GLN A 34 -17.69 -1.89 16.95
N PRO A 35 -16.54 -2.00 16.27
CA PRO A 35 -16.09 -3.28 15.76
C PRO A 35 -15.84 -4.27 16.91
N GLY A 36 -16.21 -5.52 16.70
CA GLY A 36 -15.90 -6.60 17.63
C GLY A 36 -14.40 -6.85 17.73
N VAL A 37 -13.93 -7.34 18.88
CA VAL A 37 -12.50 -7.65 19.11
C VAL A 37 -11.96 -8.64 18.06
N GLU A 38 -12.76 -9.65 17.69
CA GLU A 38 -12.37 -10.65 16.67
C GLU A 38 -12.18 -10.03 15.28
N GLU A 39 -12.99 -9.02 14.92
CA GLU A 39 -12.89 -8.32 13.64
C GLU A 39 -11.59 -7.50 13.58
N VAL A 40 -11.29 -6.77 14.66
CA VAL A 40 -10.04 -6.02 14.80
C VAL A 40 -8.83 -6.96 14.75
N ASP A 41 -8.86 -8.06 15.49
CA ASP A 41 -7.77 -9.03 15.53
C ASP A 41 -7.53 -9.69 14.17
N ALA A 42 -8.58 -10.03 13.43
CA ALA A 42 -8.48 -10.58 12.08
C ALA A 42 -7.79 -9.59 11.13
N VAL A 43 -8.13 -8.31 11.20
CA VAL A 43 -7.47 -7.26 10.42
C VAL A 43 -6.00 -7.12 10.83
N LEU A 44 -5.69 -7.12 12.13
CA LEU A 44 -4.31 -7.02 12.61
C LEU A 44 -3.45 -8.23 12.18
N VAL A 45 -4.01 -9.44 12.14
CA VAL A 45 -3.35 -10.63 11.58
C VAL A 45 -3.04 -10.42 10.09
N ALA A 46 -4.00 -9.92 9.31
CA ALA A 46 -3.80 -9.63 7.89
C ALA A 46 -2.73 -8.52 7.68
N CYS A 47 -2.78 -7.45 8.48
CA CYS A 47 -1.80 -6.35 8.45
C CYS A 47 -0.37 -6.85 8.68
N ARG A 48 -0.15 -7.80 9.59
CA ARG A 48 1.19 -8.41 9.80
C ARG A 48 1.73 -9.07 8.53
N SER A 49 0.87 -9.71 7.74
CA SER A 49 1.26 -10.29 6.46
C SER A 49 1.65 -9.23 5.44
N LEU A 50 0.89 -8.13 5.36
CA LEU A 50 1.17 -7.00 4.46
C LEU A 50 2.47 -6.27 4.84
N VAL A 51 2.74 -6.11 6.14
CA VAL A 51 3.98 -5.53 6.65
C VAL A 51 5.18 -6.42 6.30
N ALA A 52 5.07 -7.74 6.51
CA ALA A 52 6.13 -8.68 6.14
C ALA A 52 6.44 -8.62 4.62
N ILE A 53 5.40 -8.65 3.78
CA ILE A 53 5.53 -8.49 2.32
C ILE A 53 6.23 -7.17 1.96
N SER A 54 5.86 -6.08 2.64
CA SER A 54 6.46 -4.77 2.39
C SER A 54 7.93 -4.73 2.80
N ALA A 55 8.29 -5.29 3.95
CA ALA A 55 9.67 -5.38 4.41
C ALA A 55 10.55 -6.17 3.42
N TRP A 56 10.07 -7.32 2.95
CA TRP A 56 10.79 -8.14 1.97
C TRP A 56 11.00 -7.41 0.64
N SER A 57 10.03 -6.59 0.22
CA SER A 57 10.18 -5.82 -1.02
C SER A 57 11.30 -4.77 -0.96
N VAL A 58 11.62 -4.27 0.24
CA VAL A 58 12.71 -3.31 0.47
C VAL A 58 14.08 -4.01 0.40
N GLU A 59 14.19 -5.27 0.80
CA GLU A 59 15.44 -6.04 0.72
C GLU A 59 15.98 -6.10 -0.71
N ALA A 60 15.09 -6.06 -1.71
CA ALA A 60 15.48 -6.04 -3.12
C ALA A 60 16.39 -4.86 -3.52
N VAL A 61 16.46 -3.79 -2.73
CA VAL A 61 17.28 -2.58 -3.00
C VAL A 61 18.22 -2.21 -1.85
N ALA A 62 18.38 -3.08 -0.84
CA ALA A 62 19.11 -2.76 0.38
C ALA A 62 20.61 -2.44 0.14
N ASP A 63 21.22 -3.03 -0.89
CA ASP A 63 22.61 -2.76 -1.29
C ASP A 63 22.76 -1.41 -2.01
N GLU A 64 21.67 -0.86 -2.55
CA GLU A 64 21.67 0.33 -3.40
C GLU A 64 21.36 1.60 -2.58
N VAL A 65 20.41 1.51 -1.63
CA VAL A 65 19.94 2.64 -0.81
C VAL A 65 19.58 2.20 0.62
N ASP A 66 19.86 3.08 1.59
CA ASP A 66 19.35 2.89 2.94
C ASP A 66 17.85 3.24 3.05
N LEU A 67 17.20 2.86 4.15
CA LEU A 67 15.76 3.05 4.33
C LEU A 67 15.33 4.52 4.24
N VAL A 68 16.16 5.45 4.74
CA VAL A 68 15.86 6.89 4.70
C VAL A 68 15.96 7.41 3.27
N GLN A 69 16.97 6.98 2.53
CA GLN A 69 17.14 7.27 1.12
C GLN A 69 15.98 6.73 0.29
N LEU A 70 15.58 5.46 0.51
CA LEU A 70 14.42 4.87 -0.16
C LEU A 70 13.13 5.66 0.13
N ARG A 71 12.90 6.07 1.38
CA ARG A 71 11.75 6.89 1.76
C ARG A 71 11.71 8.22 0.98
N ILE A 72 12.85 8.88 0.81
CA ILE A 72 12.94 10.11 0.01
C ILE A 72 12.62 9.83 -1.48
N LEU A 73 13.15 8.72 -2.04
CA LEU A 73 12.86 8.36 -3.43
C LEU A 73 11.37 8.09 -3.64
N VAL A 74 10.71 7.40 -2.71
CA VAL A 74 9.26 7.14 -2.75
C VAL A 74 8.47 8.45 -2.66
N VAL A 75 8.84 9.37 -1.77
CA VAL A 75 8.21 10.71 -1.68
C VAL A 75 8.29 11.46 -3.01
N LEU A 76 9.45 11.45 -3.67
CA LEU A 76 9.63 12.11 -4.96
C LEU A 76 8.92 11.37 -6.11
N ALA A 77 8.75 10.05 -6.02
CA ALA A 77 7.95 9.28 -6.97
C ALA A 77 6.46 9.65 -6.90
N THR A 78 5.95 9.85 -5.68
CA THR A 78 4.56 10.25 -5.39
C THR A 78 4.28 11.69 -5.79
N ARG A 79 5.14 12.63 -5.35
CA ARG A 79 4.86 14.06 -5.44
C ARG A 79 5.43 14.71 -6.71
N GLY A 80 6.28 14.00 -7.43
CA GLY A 80 7.07 14.58 -8.51
C GLY A 80 8.21 15.45 -7.96
N ALA A 81 8.50 16.56 -8.65
CA ALA A 81 9.53 17.48 -8.20
C ALA A 81 9.09 18.20 -6.91
N ALA A 82 9.97 18.27 -5.91
CA ALA A 82 9.65 18.85 -4.61
C ALA A 82 10.86 19.57 -3.98
N SER A 83 10.59 20.59 -3.17
CA SER A 83 11.66 21.32 -2.47
C SER A 83 12.25 20.45 -1.37
N LEU A 84 13.46 20.78 -0.90
CA LEU A 84 14.07 20.06 0.22
C LEU A 84 13.18 20.11 1.48
N LYS A 85 12.46 21.21 1.70
CA LYS A 85 11.54 21.37 2.83
C LYS A 85 10.36 20.42 2.72
N ASP A 86 9.76 20.32 1.53
CA ASP A 86 8.64 19.41 1.27
C ASP A 86 9.06 17.95 1.40
N VAL A 87 10.25 17.61 0.89
CA VAL A 87 10.85 16.28 1.07
C VAL A 87 11.07 15.99 2.55
N ALA A 88 11.63 16.92 3.32
CA ALA A 88 11.86 16.73 4.76
C ALA A 88 10.55 16.51 5.52
N GLN A 89 9.51 17.30 5.21
CA GLN A 89 8.20 17.17 5.84
C GLN A 89 7.52 15.85 5.47
N ALA A 90 7.43 15.53 4.18
CA ALA A 90 6.77 14.32 3.69
C ALA A 90 7.51 13.04 4.12
N ALA A 91 8.84 13.08 4.13
CA ALA A 91 9.66 12.00 4.64
C ALA A 91 9.81 12.03 6.16
N ARG A 92 9.19 12.97 6.90
CA ARG A 92 9.27 13.05 8.38
C ARG A 92 10.72 13.01 8.88
N LEU A 93 11.54 13.88 8.31
CA LEU A 93 12.95 14.04 8.63
C LEU A 93 13.21 15.47 9.08
N HIS A 94 14.13 15.63 10.04
CA HIS A 94 14.73 16.94 10.26
C HIS A 94 15.47 17.41 8.99
N LEU A 95 15.39 18.71 8.70
CA LEU A 95 15.91 19.30 7.46
C LEU A 95 17.40 18.96 7.23
N THR A 96 18.22 19.00 8.29
CA THR A 96 19.64 18.64 8.22
C THR A 96 19.86 17.20 7.77
N ARG A 97 19.03 16.25 8.25
CA ARG A 97 19.11 14.84 7.87
C ARG A 97 18.59 14.62 6.44
N ALA A 98 17.54 15.33 6.06
CA ALA A 98 17.03 15.32 4.69
C ALA A 98 18.08 15.84 3.70
N SER A 99 18.74 16.97 3.99
CA SER A 99 19.78 17.57 3.13
C SER A 99 20.90 16.58 2.85
N ARG A 100 21.50 16.01 3.90
CA ARG A 100 22.59 15.04 3.78
C ARG A 100 22.16 13.80 2.99
N SER A 101 20.94 13.33 3.19
CA SER A 101 20.42 12.16 2.47
C SER A 101 20.20 12.48 0.99
N CYS A 102 19.66 13.66 0.68
CA CYS A 102 19.48 14.14 -0.69
C CYS A 102 20.82 14.36 -1.40
N GLU A 103 21.82 14.93 -0.73
CA GLU A 103 23.19 15.07 -1.26
C GLU A 103 23.79 13.72 -1.64
N ARG A 104 23.65 12.71 -0.78
CA ARG A 104 24.10 11.33 -1.09
C ARG A 104 23.33 10.74 -2.28
N LEU A 105 22.03 10.99 -2.38
CA LEU A 105 21.22 10.54 -3.51
C LEU A 105 21.58 11.24 -4.82
N VAL A 106 21.93 12.53 -4.79
CA VAL A 106 22.47 13.28 -5.94
C VAL A 106 23.82 12.71 -6.36
N ALA A 107 24.71 12.44 -5.40
CA ALA A 107 26.02 11.84 -5.67
C ALA A 107 25.89 10.44 -6.31
N LYS A 108 24.89 9.66 -5.89
CA LYS A 108 24.51 8.37 -6.51
C LYS A 108 23.77 8.53 -7.85
N LYS A 109 23.51 9.75 -8.32
CA LYS A 109 22.73 10.07 -9.52
C LYS A 109 21.30 9.50 -9.50
N LEU A 110 20.74 9.27 -8.31
CA LEU A 110 19.37 8.76 -8.15
C LEU A 110 18.34 9.89 -8.17
N ILE A 111 18.74 11.09 -7.76
CA ILE A 111 17.92 12.31 -7.87
C ILE A 111 18.72 13.42 -8.56
N THR A 112 18.01 14.35 -9.17
CA THR A 112 18.57 15.53 -9.83
C THR A 112 18.04 16.81 -9.19
N ARG A 113 18.87 17.85 -9.21
CA ARG A 113 18.49 19.21 -8.85
C ARG A 113 18.05 19.95 -10.10
N ILE A 114 16.89 20.57 -10.07
CA ILE A 114 16.37 21.40 -11.16
C ILE A 114 15.96 22.76 -10.61
N ASP A 115 16.07 23.80 -11.42
CA ASP A 115 15.54 25.12 -11.07
C ASP A 115 14.02 25.05 -11.05
N ASP A 116 13.38 25.73 -10.09
CA ASP A 116 11.94 25.91 -10.10
C ASP A 116 11.55 26.80 -11.30
N PRO A 117 10.64 26.34 -12.18
CA PRO A 117 10.17 27.14 -13.31
C PRO A 117 9.51 28.46 -12.88
N ALA A 118 8.92 28.52 -11.69
CA ALA A 118 8.24 29.71 -11.16
C ALA A 118 9.19 30.66 -10.41
N ASP A 119 10.26 30.13 -9.80
CA ASP A 119 11.29 30.92 -9.13
C ASP A 119 12.66 30.23 -9.20
N ARG A 120 13.52 30.65 -10.13
CA ARG A 120 14.87 30.06 -10.31
C ARG A 120 15.78 30.16 -9.08
N ARG A 121 15.40 30.89 -8.04
CA ARG A 121 16.11 30.93 -6.75
C ARG A 121 15.79 29.73 -5.86
N VAL A 122 14.70 29.02 -6.15
CA VAL A 122 14.27 27.81 -5.46
C VAL A 122 14.71 26.59 -6.24
N LEU A 123 15.41 25.69 -5.55
CA LEU A 123 15.92 24.46 -6.14
C LEU A 123 15.00 23.30 -5.79
N GLN A 124 14.52 22.61 -6.82
CA GLN A 124 13.63 21.46 -6.71
C GLN A 124 14.44 20.16 -6.88
N LEU A 125 14.03 19.11 -6.17
CA LEU A 125 14.58 17.77 -6.28
C LEU A 125 13.60 16.91 -7.07
N ARG A 126 14.10 16.13 -8.03
CA ARG A 126 13.30 15.16 -8.80
C ARG A 126 14.04 13.83 -8.91
N LEU A 127 13.29 12.74 -9.07
CA LEU A 127 13.89 11.47 -9.46
C LEU A 127 14.59 11.59 -10.82
N SER A 128 15.71 10.88 -10.92
CA SER A 128 16.32 10.50 -12.19
C SER A 128 15.68 9.18 -12.69
N PRO A 129 15.92 8.79 -13.95
CA PRO A 129 15.52 7.46 -14.43
C PRO A 129 16.06 6.30 -13.58
N ALA A 130 17.27 6.43 -13.03
CA ALA A 130 17.86 5.43 -12.14
C ALA A 130 17.15 5.39 -10.79
N GLY A 131 16.80 6.55 -10.21
CA GLY A 131 16.02 6.63 -8.98
C GLY A 131 14.62 6.05 -9.13
N GLU A 132 13.95 6.30 -10.26
CA GLU A 132 12.67 5.65 -10.56
C GLU A 132 12.79 4.14 -10.69
N ALA A 133 13.90 3.63 -11.24
CA ALA A 133 14.14 2.19 -11.36
C ALA A 133 14.22 1.51 -9.98
N ILE A 134 14.87 2.15 -8.99
CA ILE A 134 14.89 1.67 -7.60
C ILE A 134 13.46 1.55 -7.05
N VAL A 135 12.66 2.61 -7.20
CA VAL A 135 11.27 2.62 -6.71
C VAL A 135 10.45 1.52 -7.40
N ARG A 136 10.55 1.39 -8.73
CA ARG A 136 9.88 0.34 -9.50
C ARG A 136 10.28 -1.06 -9.04
N LYS A 137 11.56 -1.31 -8.74
CA LYS A 137 12.05 -2.62 -8.27
C LYS A 137 11.37 -3.04 -6.97
N VAL A 138 11.27 -2.13 -6.00
CA VAL A 138 10.54 -2.38 -4.73
C VAL A 138 9.05 -2.61 -4.98
N MET A 139 8.42 -1.80 -5.84
CA MET A 139 6.99 -1.97 -6.13
C MET A 139 6.68 -3.29 -6.82
N ASN A 140 7.52 -3.71 -7.76
CA ASN A 140 7.35 -4.97 -8.46
C ASN A 140 7.55 -6.15 -7.52
N ALA A 141 8.60 -6.13 -6.69
CA ALA A 141 8.81 -7.16 -5.66
C ALA A 141 7.59 -7.29 -4.73
N ARG A 142 7.00 -6.16 -4.31
CA ARG A 142 5.78 -6.16 -3.50
C ARG A 142 4.58 -6.73 -4.27
N ARG A 143 4.39 -6.35 -5.54
CA ARG A 143 3.31 -6.88 -6.39
C ARG A 143 3.42 -8.39 -6.59
N ASP A 144 4.63 -8.89 -6.84
CA ASP A 144 4.89 -10.30 -7.05
C ASP A 144 4.61 -11.12 -5.78
N ALA A 145 5.03 -10.60 -4.62
CA ALA A 145 4.75 -11.23 -3.34
C ALA A 145 3.24 -11.28 -3.02
N VAL A 146 2.50 -10.20 -3.26
CA VAL A 146 1.03 -10.18 -3.11
C VAL A 146 0.39 -11.16 -4.10
N ALA A 147 0.84 -11.18 -5.36
CA ALA A 147 0.33 -12.09 -6.37
C ALA A 147 0.52 -13.56 -5.96
N ALA A 148 1.67 -13.89 -5.36
CA ALA A 148 1.95 -15.24 -4.85
C ALA A 148 0.99 -15.65 -3.73
N VAL A 149 0.67 -14.75 -2.79
CA VAL A 149 -0.32 -15.00 -1.72
C VAL A 149 -1.72 -15.20 -2.31
N LEU A 150 -2.11 -14.36 -3.27
CA LEU A 150 -3.42 -14.48 -3.92
C LEU A 150 -3.52 -15.77 -4.75
N ALA A 151 -2.44 -16.24 -5.36
CA ALA A 151 -2.44 -17.45 -6.19
C ALA A 151 -2.84 -18.72 -5.41
N VAL A 152 -2.65 -18.73 -4.09
CA VAL A 152 -3.05 -19.87 -3.22
C VAL A 152 -4.55 -19.83 -2.85
N MET A 153 -5.25 -18.73 -3.14
CA MET A 153 -6.66 -18.54 -2.83
C MET A 153 -7.55 -18.95 -4.01
N SER A 154 -8.74 -19.48 -3.71
CA SER A 154 -9.76 -19.71 -4.73
C SER A 154 -10.22 -18.38 -5.36
N THR A 155 -10.67 -18.43 -6.62
CA THR A 155 -11.13 -17.23 -7.34
C THR A 155 -12.27 -16.51 -6.60
N THR A 156 -13.23 -17.24 -6.02
CA THR A 156 -14.32 -16.65 -5.24
C THR A 156 -13.81 -15.84 -4.05
N ARG A 157 -12.90 -16.42 -3.24
CA ARG A 157 -12.32 -15.75 -2.08
C ARG A 157 -11.48 -14.52 -2.47
N ARG A 158 -10.79 -14.57 -3.62
CA ARG A 158 -10.06 -13.41 -4.15
C ARG A 158 -11.02 -12.26 -4.48
N THR A 159 -12.13 -12.55 -5.16
CA THR A 159 -13.13 -11.53 -5.51
C THR A 159 -13.76 -10.89 -4.27
N GLU A 160 -14.09 -11.69 -3.26
CA GLU A 160 -14.59 -11.21 -1.97
C GLU A 160 -13.55 -10.33 -1.26
N LEU A 161 -12.31 -10.80 -1.15
CA LEU A 161 -11.23 -10.04 -0.54
C LEU A 161 -11.01 -8.69 -1.23
N VAL A 162 -10.99 -8.64 -2.57
CA VAL A 162 -10.82 -7.40 -3.33
C VAL A 162 -11.95 -6.40 -3.04
N ARG A 163 -13.20 -6.87 -2.92
CA ARG A 163 -14.32 -6.01 -2.54
C ARG A 163 -14.14 -5.45 -1.13
N SER A 164 -13.81 -6.30 -0.16
CA SER A 164 -13.60 -5.89 1.23
C SER A 164 -12.42 -4.92 1.37
N LEU A 165 -11.29 -5.18 0.71
CA LEU A 165 -10.13 -4.30 0.76
C LEU A 165 -10.39 -2.95 0.08
N ARG A 166 -11.19 -2.90 -1.00
CA ARG A 166 -11.61 -1.61 -1.59
C ARG A 166 -12.50 -0.81 -0.66
N ALA A 167 -13.44 -1.47 0.01
CA ALA A 167 -14.29 -0.82 1.01
C ALA A 167 -13.47 -0.32 2.21
N PHE A 168 -12.52 -1.14 2.69
CA PHE A 168 -11.59 -0.77 3.76
C PHE A 168 -10.71 0.43 3.37
N ALA A 169 -10.11 0.40 2.18
CA ALA A 169 -9.29 1.50 1.66
C ALA A 169 -10.11 2.80 1.55
N ALA A 170 -11.32 2.73 0.98
CA ALA A 170 -12.22 3.89 0.89
C ALA A 170 -12.58 4.45 2.28
N ALA A 171 -12.83 3.59 3.27
CA ALA A 171 -13.10 4.01 4.65
C ALA A 171 -11.88 4.64 5.34
N SER A 172 -10.67 4.22 4.98
CA SER A 172 -9.42 4.79 5.51
C SER A 172 -9.01 6.12 4.86
N GLY A 173 -9.72 6.57 3.83
CA GLY A 173 -9.34 7.75 3.03
C GLY A 173 -8.23 7.49 2.01
N GLU A 174 -7.81 6.24 1.83
CA GLU A 174 -6.93 5.84 0.74
C GLU A 174 -7.70 5.82 -0.58
N ILE A 175 -7.55 6.88 -1.38
CA ILE A 175 -8.07 6.91 -2.75
C ILE A 175 -7.14 6.03 -3.60
N GLY A 176 -7.67 4.87 -3.99
CA GLY A 176 -6.95 3.82 -4.70
C GLY A 176 -6.59 4.23 -6.12
N ASP A 177 -5.48 4.94 -6.30
CA ASP A 177 -4.96 5.24 -7.63
C ASP A 177 -3.44 5.11 -7.67
N GLY A 178 -2.95 3.88 -7.48
CA GLY A 178 -1.54 3.53 -7.69
C GLY A 178 -0.52 4.34 -6.88
N ASP A 179 -0.99 5.15 -5.93
CA ASP A 179 -0.20 6.18 -5.32
C ASP A 179 0.70 5.56 -4.25
N LEU A 180 1.99 5.72 -4.49
CA LEU A 180 3.08 5.34 -3.61
C LEU A 180 2.97 6.01 -2.22
N SER A 181 2.10 7.01 -2.07
CA SER A 181 1.73 7.64 -0.80
C SER A 181 1.06 6.69 0.21
N SER A 182 0.48 5.57 -0.26
CA SER A 182 -0.22 4.55 0.55
C SER A 182 0.70 3.53 1.22
N LEU A 183 1.98 3.48 0.87
CA LEU A 183 2.95 2.80 1.73
C LEU A 183 3.15 3.69 2.95
N ALA A 184 2.72 3.21 4.11
CA ALA A 184 2.70 3.83 5.44
C ALA A 184 4.01 4.51 5.92
N TRP A 185 4.56 5.45 5.16
CA TRP A 185 5.75 6.24 5.46
C TRP A 185 5.38 7.67 5.86
N THR A 186 4.10 8.04 5.74
CA THR A 186 3.53 9.37 5.98
C THR A 186 2.63 9.44 7.21
N GLN A 187 2.58 8.41 8.07
CA GLN A 187 1.76 8.32 9.30
C GLN A 187 2.53 8.57 10.58
#